data_AF-A0A945H9Y6-F1
#
_entry.id   AF-A0A945H9Y6-F1
#
_cell.length_a   1.000
_cell.length_b   1.000
_cell.length_c   1.000
_cell.angle_alpha   90.00
_cell.angle_beta   90.00
_cell.angle_gamma   90.00
#
_symmetry.space_group_name_H-M   'P 1'
#
loop_
_entity.id
_entity.type
_entity.pdbx_description
1 polymer ?
#
loop_
_entity_poly.entity_id
_entity_poly.type
_entity_poly.pdbx_seq_one_letter_code
_entity_poly.pdbx_strand_id
1 'polypeptide(L)'
;MNRHLPILLSSLLAIAASASAEEPLAKLTAPAPNSPAEPLAKQMSVAKAVDFIDRASLHWQRSRKCVTCHTNGAYLMARARLKADPAPHISVRKFFEQYVDGWTEKKPDSEGIVATASALAMDDAARGKLTDTTRTAFDEAWKLQRSDGSWDWLKCGWGPFESDDHYGVTLAAIAAAKAPGDYAQTGQA
;
A
#
# COMPACT_ATOMS: atom_id res chain seq x y z
N MET A 1 66.18 -31.80 -10.57
CA MET A 1 65.29 -30.89 -11.34
C MET A 1 63.91 -30.95 -10.71
N ASN A 2 63.62 -29.98 -9.83
CA ASN A 2 62.43 -29.95 -8.98
C ASN A 2 61.17 -29.64 -9.77
N ARG A 3 60.11 -30.41 -9.50
CA ARG A 3 58.73 -30.17 -9.99
C ARG A 3 58.07 -29.14 -9.08
N HIS A 4 57.59 -28.03 -9.64
CA HIS A 4 56.78 -27.05 -8.91
C HIS A 4 55.31 -27.48 -8.92
N LEU A 5 54.72 -27.57 -7.72
CA LEU A 5 53.32 -27.88 -7.46
C LEU A 5 52.50 -26.56 -7.54
N PRO A 6 51.33 -26.51 -8.20
CA PRO A 6 50.54 -25.29 -8.27
C PRO A 6 49.75 -25.10 -6.97
N ILE A 7 49.90 -23.93 -6.35
CA ILE A 7 49.13 -23.50 -5.18
C ILE A 7 47.76 -23.01 -5.67
N LEU A 8 46.70 -23.72 -5.33
CA LEU A 8 45.31 -23.28 -5.53
C LEU A 8 44.97 -22.27 -4.43
N LEU A 9 44.84 -20.99 -4.78
CA LEU A 9 44.25 -19.97 -3.91
C LEU A 9 42.72 -20.12 -3.94
N SER A 10 42.15 -20.65 -2.86
CA SER A 10 40.71 -20.62 -2.62
C SER A 10 40.31 -19.28 -1.99
N SER A 11 39.75 -18.38 -2.78
CA SER A 11 39.20 -17.11 -2.31
C SER A 11 37.86 -17.35 -1.60
N LEU A 12 37.83 -17.26 -0.27
CA LEU A 12 36.59 -17.22 0.51
C LEU A 12 35.91 -15.85 0.31
N LEU A 13 34.81 -15.82 -0.44
CA LEU A 13 33.96 -14.65 -0.60
C LEU A 13 32.98 -14.59 0.59
N ALA A 14 33.25 -13.73 1.56
CA ALA A 14 32.33 -13.45 2.66
C ALA A 14 31.11 -12.68 2.12
N ILE A 15 29.93 -13.31 2.18
CA ILE A 15 28.66 -12.66 1.86
C ILE A 15 28.28 -11.77 3.05
N ALA A 16 28.50 -10.46 2.91
CA ALA A 16 27.98 -9.48 3.86
C ALA A 16 26.45 -9.38 3.70
N ALA A 17 25.71 -9.77 4.73
CA ALA A 17 24.27 -9.56 4.81
C ALA A 17 23.99 -8.05 4.78
N SER A 18 23.35 -7.58 3.70
CA SER A 18 23.02 -6.17 3.53
C SER A 18 21.76 -5.84 4.34
N ALA A 19 21.95 -5.25 5.53
CA ALA A 19 20.90 -4.50 6.20
C ALA A 19 20.73 -3.15 5.47
N SER A 20 19.82 -3.06 4.50
CA SER A 20 19.57 -1.79 3.80
C SER A 20 18.11 -1.66 3.39
N ALA A 21 17.32 -1.05 4.28
CA ALA A 21 15.97 -0.55 3.97
C ALA A 21 15.52 0.58 4.90
N GLU A 22 16.15 0.77 6.07
CA GLU A 22 15.69 1.71 7.09
C GLU A 22 16.27 3.14 6.92
N GLU A 23 17.51 3.24 6.46
CA GLU A 23 18.25 4.51 6.26
C GLU A 23 17.68 5.47 5.18
N PRO A 24 17.11 5.04 4.03
CA PRO A 24 16.57 5.96 3.03
C PRO A 24 15.29 6.70 3.49
N LEU A 25 14.46 6.05 4.30
CA LEU A 25 13.13 6.54 4.67
C LEU A 25 13.19 7.63 5.75
N ALA A 26 14.25 7.65 6.57
CA ALA A 26 14.43 8.65 7.62
C ALA A 26 14.63 10.08 7.08
N LYS A 27 15.07 10.22 5.82
CA LYS A 27 15.29 11.53 5.17
C LYS A 27 14.02 12.16 4.60
N LEU A 28 12.95 11.39 4.43
CA LEU A 28 11.71 11.87 3.84
C LEU A 28 10.92 12.69 4.87
N THR A 29 10.89 14.00 4.69
CA THR A 29 10.16 14.95 5.54
C THR A 29 8.71 15.10 5.11
N ALA A 30 7.84 15.52 6.03
CA ALA A 30 6.45 15.83 5.71
C ALA A 30 6.37 16.90 4.60
N PRO A 31 5.39 16.82 3.68
CA PRO A 31 5.12 17.90 2.74
C PRO A 31 4.90 19.24 3.46
N ALA A 32 5.43 20.31 2.86
CA ALA A 32 5.14 21.66 3.31
C ALA A 32 3.63 21.96 3.13
N PRO A 33 3.08 22.91 3.89
CA PRO A 33 1.71 23.37 3.68
C PRO A 33 1.50 23.86 2.24
N ASN A 34 0.32 23.60 1.69
CA ASN A 34 -0.08 24.12 0.39
C ASN A 34 -0.05 25.66 0.43
N SER A 35 0.44 26.28 -0.65
CA SER A 35 0.50 27.73 -0.78
C SER A 35 -0.26 28.19 -2.02
N PRO A 36 -1.14 29.20 -1.92
CA PRO A 36 -1.76 29.79 -3.10
C PRO A 36 -0.74 30.50 -4.01
N ALA A 37 0.48 30.74 -3.52
CA ALA A 37 1.59 31.30 -4.28
C ALA A 37 2.51 30.22 -4.89
N GLU A 38 2.19 28.94 -4.78
CA GLU A 38 2.98 27.87 -5.39
C GLU A 38 2.99 28.05 -6.92
N PRO A 39 4.18 28.14 -7.57
CA PRO A 39 4.25 28.32 -9.01
C PRO A 39 3.76 27.07 -9.74
N LEU A 40 2.89 27.27 -10.74
CA LEU A 40 2.46 26.19 -11.62
C LEU A 40 3.63 25.64 -12.43
N ALA A 41 3.79 24.32 -12.44
CA ALA A 41 4.80 23.67 -13.25
C ALA A 41 4.48 23.83 -14.74
N LYS A 42 5.47 24.19 -15.56
CA LYS A 42 5.31 24.33 -17.02
C LYS A 42 5.08 22.99 -17.73
N GLN A 43 5.46 21.89 -17.08
CA GLN A 43 5.36 20.53 -17.60
C GLN A 43 5.06 19.57 -16.45
N MET A 44 4.36 18.48 -16.75
CA MET A 44 4.10 17.41 -15.78
C MET A 44 5.42 16.76 -15.33
N SER A 45 5.55 16.50 -14.02
CA SER A 45 6.68 15.74 -13.47
C SER A 45 6.18 14.59 -12.61
N VAL A 46 6.20 13.37 -13.16
CA VAL A 46 5.85 12.14 -12.42
C VAL A 46 6.78 11.96 -11.22
N ALA A 47 8.07 12.28 -11.36
CA ALA A 47 9.03 12.16 -10.27
C ALA A 47 8.67 13.05 -9.07
N LYS A 48 8.29 14.32 -9.29
CA LYS A 48 7.83 15.21 -8.22
C LYS A 48 6.49 14.76 -7.60
N ALA A 49 5.57 14.25 -8.44
CA ALA A 49 4.32 13.71 -7.95
C ALA A 49 4.55 12.49 -7.04
N VAL A 50 5.43 11.56 -7.44
CA VAL A 50 5.83 10.41 -6.64
C VAL A 50 6.49 10.84 -5.34
N ASP A 51 7.46 11.74 -5.38
CA ASP A 51 8.11 12.27 -4.17
C ASP A 51 7.09 12.85 -3.19
N PHE A 52 6.12 13.63 -3.67
CA PHE A 52 5.06 14.19 -2.84
C PHE A 52 4.19 13.11 -2.19
N ILE A 53 3.66 12.16 -2.96
CA ILE A 53 2.75 11.13 -2.43
C ILE A 53 3.48 10.13 -1.51
N ASP A 54 4.77 9.87 -1.75
CA ASP A 54 5.65 9.06 -0.89
C ASP A 54 5.80 9.74 0.48
N ARG A 55 6.15 11.03 0.50
CA ARG A 55 6.30 11.83 1.72
C ARG A 55 4.98 12.00 2.48
N ALA A 56 3.89 12.27 1.77
CA ALA A 56 2.56 12.44 2.36
C ALA A 56 2.10 11.17 3.07
N SER A 57 2.23 10.01 2.41
CA SER A 57 1.78 8.72 2.94
C SER A 57 2.62 8.26 4.13
N LEU A 58 3.95 8.41 4.05
CA LEU A 58 4.86 8.11 5.15
C LEU A 58 4.64 9.02 6.36
N HIS A 59 4.41 10.32 6.14
CA HIS A 59 4.08 11.23 7.22
C HIS A 59 2.76 10.83 7.89
N TRP A 60 1.72 10.55 7.10
CA TRP A 60 0.41 10.17 7.63
C TRP A 60 0.49 8.93 8.53
N GLN A 61 1.09 7.84 8.04
CA GLN A 61 1.14 6.60 8.83
C GLN A 61 1.93 6.77 10.14
N ARG A 62 2.99 7.61 10.14
CA ARG A 62 3.79 7.88 11.35
C ARG A 62 3.01 8.71 12.37
N SER A 63 2.29 9.73 11.90
CA SER A 63 1.60 10.67 12.78
C SER A 63 0.22 10.20 13.24
N ARG A 64 -0.51 9.46 12.40
CA ARG A 64 -1.89 9.02 12.67
C ARG A 64 -2.01 7.56 13.04
N LYS A 65 -1.04 6.71 12.66
CA LYS A 65 -1.00 5.27 12.96
C LYS A 65 -2.27 4.51 12.54
N CYS A 66 -2.95 5.00 11.51
CA CYS A 66 -4.13 4.40 10.87
C CYS A 66 -3.99 4.43 9.34
N VAL A 67 -4.77 3.57 8.67
CA VAL A 67 -5.05 3.68 7.23
C VAL A 67 -6.14 4.72 7.04
N THR A 68 -5.95 5.62 6.08
CA THR A 68 -7.00 6.55 5.61
C THR A 68 -7.26 6.30 4.14
N CYS A 69 -8.53 6.32 3.76
CA CYS A 69 -8.99 6.04 2.41
C CYS A 69 -8.34 6.95 1.35
N HIS A 70 -8.18 8.24 1.63
CA HIS A 70 -7.81 9.24 0.63
C HIS A 70 -6.34 9.70 0.65
N THR A 71 -5.54 9.27 1.63
CA THR A 71 -4.09 9.58 1.68
C THR A 71 -3.27 8.34 1.38
N ASN A 72 -3.00 7.49 2.38
CA ASN A 72 -2.17 6.30 2.18
C ASN A 72 -2.94 5.14 1.53
N GLY A 73 -4.28 5.09 1.63
CA GLY A 73 -5.14 4.16 0.88
C GLY A 73 -5.06 4.40 -0.63
N ALA A 74 -5.40 5.62 -1.07
CA ALA A 74 -5.27 6.03 -2.46
C ALA A 74 -3.84 5.87 -3.00
N TYR A 75 -2.83 6.17 -2.18
CA TYR A 75 -1.43 5.92 -2.53
C TYR A 75 -1.19 4.44 -2.89
N LEU A 76 -1.60 3.52 -2.02
CA LEU A 76 -1.30 2.10 -2.20
C LEU A 76 -2.02 1.53 -3.43
N MET A 77 -3.22 2.02 -3.75
CA MET A 77 -3.97 1.61 -4.94
C MET A 77 -3.23 1.84 -6.28
N ALA A 78 -2.34 2.84 -6.33
CA ALA A 78 -1.73 3.31 -7.57
C ALA A 78 -0.19 3.21 -7.61
N ARG A 79 0.49 3.38 -6.46
CA ARG A 79 1.93 3.64 -6.42
C ARG A 79 2.78 2.56 -7.07
N ALA A 80 2.38 1.29 -6.97
CA ALA A 80 3.10 0.16 -7.57
C ALA A 80 3.21 0.24 -9.10
N ARG A 81 2.34 1.01 -9.77
CA ARG A 81 2.38 1.18 -11.25
C ARG A 81 3.37 2.26 -11.70
N LEU A 82 3.96 3.01 -10.77
CA LEU A 82 4.88 4.11 -11.07
C LEU A 82 6.33 3.67 -10.91
N LYS A 83 7.17 3.99 -11.89
CA LYS A 83 8.61 3.73 -11.83
C LYS A 83 9.30 4.77 -10.94
N ALA A 84 9.76 4.35 -9.77
CA ALA A 84 10.51 5.16 -8.80
C ALA A 84 11.19 4.26 -7.76
N ASP A 85 11.90 4.86 -6.80
CA ASP A 85 12.44 4.15 -5.64
C ASP A 85 11.31 3.32 -4.96
N PRO A 86 11.49 1.99 -4.79
CA PRO A 86 10.48 1.16 -4.15
C PRO A 86 10.44 1.31 -2.62
N ALA A 87 11.46 1.87 -1.97
CA ALA A 87 11.55 1.86 -0.51
C ALA A 87 10.34 2.52 0.21
N PRO A 88 9.84 3.71 -0.20
CA PRO A 88 8.65 4.30 0.39
C PRO A 88 7.40 3.44 0.23
N HIS A 89 7.23 2.84 -0.95
CA HIS A 89 6.11 1.95 -1.25
C HIS A 89 6.14 0.68 -0.41
N ILE A 90 7.30 0.03 -0.29
CA ILE A 90 7.48 -1.14 0.59
C ILE A 90 7.13 -0.80 2.04
N SER A 91 7.55 0.37 2.53
CA SER A 91 7.26 0.80 3.90
C SER A 91 5.77 1.04 4.14
N VAL A 92 5.07 1.70 3.21
CA VAL A 92 3.62 1.91 3.31
C VAL A 92 2.87 0.58 3.20
N ARG A 93 3.27 -0.30 2.27
CA ARG A 93 2.68 -1.63 2.14
C ARG A 93 2.81 -2.45 3.43
N LYS A 94 4.00 -2.47 4.03
CA LYS A 94 4.25 -3.13 5.32
C LYS A 94 3.36 -2.58 6.44
N PHE A 95 3.13 -1.27 6.45
CA PHE A 95 2.20 -0.66 7.42
C PHE A 95 0.76 -1.17 7.25
N PHE A 96 0.28 -1.36 6.01
CA PHE A 96 -1.06 -1.93 5.77
C PHE A 96 -1.13 -3.38 6.25
N GLU A 97 -0.10 -4.18 5.98
CA GLU A 97 -0.04 -5.58 6.43
C GLU A 97 -0.09 -5.66 7.97
N GLN A 98 0.73 -4.86 8.65
CA GLN A 98 0.72 -4.74 10.11
C GLN A 98 -0.60 -4.18 10.67
N TYR A 99 -1.29 -3.34 9.90
CA TYR A 99 -2.59 -2.81 10.28
C TYR A 99 -3.65 -3.92 10.29
N VAL A 100 -3.67 -4.78 9.27
CA VAL A 100 -4.53 -5.97 9.19
C VAL A 100 -4.25 -6.93 10.35
N ASP A 101 -2.98 -7.22 10.62
CA ASP A 101 -2.59 -8.09 11.75
C ASP A 101 -3.13 -7.58 13.10
N GLY A 102 -3.26 -6.25 13.25
CA GLY A 102 -3.73 -5.60 14.46
C GLY A 102 -5.26 -5.51 14.61
N TRP A 103 -6.06 -5.98 13.65
CA TRP A 103 -7.53 -5.81 13.68
C TRP A 103 -8.21 -6.53 14.83
N THR A 104 -7.66 -7.66 15.30
CA THR A 104 -8.17 -8.38 16.48
C THR A 104 -8.26 -7.47 17.71
N GLU A 105 -7.31 -6.55 17.85
CA GLU A 105 -7.26 -5.60 18.97
C GLU A 105 -7.94 -4.27 18.64
N LYS A 106 -7.62 -3.69 17.48
CA LYS A 106 -8.05 -2.33 17.11
C LYS A 106 -9.51 -2.23 16.67
N LYS A 107 -10.08 -3.32 16.13
CA LYS A 107 -11.46 -3.42 15.64
C LYS A 107 -11.91 -2.19 14.83
N PRO A 108 -11.27 -1.91 13.68
CA PRO A 108 -11.69 -0.80 12.85
C PRO A 108 -13.11 -0.98 12.31
N ASP A 109 -13.73 0.15 11.97
CA ASP A 109 -15.05 0.18 11.34
C ASP A 109 -15.02 -0.43 9.92
N SER A 110 -16.20 -0.75 9.40
CA SER A 110 -16.36 -1.43 8.10
C SER A 110 -15.69 -0.67 6.95
N GLU A 111 -15.78 0.67 6.95
CA GLU A 111 -15.11 1.54 5.98
C GLU A 111 -13.58 1.29 5.93
N GLY A 112 -12.93 1.30 7.09
CA GLY A 112 -11.49 1.10 7.20
C GLY A 112 -11.06 -0.28 6.73
N ILE A 113 -11.85 -1.32 7.03
CA ILE A 113 -11.60 -2.70 6.60
C ILE A 113 -11.69 -2.81 5.07
N VAL A 114 -12.81 -2.37 4.49
CA VAL A 114 -13.07 -2.43 3.05
C VAL A 114 -12.04 -1.62 2.27
N ALA A 115 -11.70 -0.42 2.73
CA ALA A 115 -10.72 0.43 2.06
C ALA A 115 -9.30 -0.16 2.13
N THR A 116 -8.92 -0.76 3.26
CA THR A 116 -7.63 -1.43 3.42
C THR A 116 -7.53 -2.64 2.49
N ALA A 117 -8.55 -3.51 2.49
CA ALA A 117 -8.62 -4.67 1.60
C ALA A 117 -8.54 -4.26 0.12
N SER A 118 -9.29 -3.23 -0.25
CA SER A 118 -9.33 -2.71 -1.63
C SER A 118 -7.98 -2.14 -2.07
N ALA A 119 -7.32 -1.39 -1.20
CA ALA A 119 -6.00 -0.82 -1.48
C ALA A 119 -4.93 -1.91 -1.68
N LEU A 120 -4.91 -2.92 -0.80
CA LEU A 120 -4.02 -4.08 -0.91
C LEU A 120 -4.24 -4.86 -2.21
N ALA A 121 -5.50 -5.11 -2.58
CA ALA A 121 -5.85 -5.82 -3.80
C ALA A 121 -5.41 -5.10 -5.07
N MET A 122 -5.59 -3.78 -5.13
CA MET A 122 -5.16 -2.98 -6.29
C MET A 122 -3.63 -2.88 -6.40
N ASP A 123 -2.94 -2.96 -5.27
CA ASP A 123 -1.48 -3.01 -5.17
C ASP A 123 -0.93 -4.41 -5.58
N ASP A 124 -1.62 -5.47 -5.16
CA ASP A 124 -1.36 -6.85 -5.59
C ASP A 124 -1.56 -7.03 -7.10
N ALA A 125 -2.57 -6.38 -7.66
CA ALA A 125 -2.83 -6.35 -9.10
C ALA A 125 -1.63 -5.82 -9.90
N ALA A 126 -0.89 -4.85 -9.37
CA ALA A 126 0.31 -4.34 -10.03
C ALA A 126 1.49 -5.33 -10.02
N ARG A 127 1.48 -6.31 -9.10
CA ARG A 127 2.49 -7.38 -9.01
C ARG A 127 2.02 -8.71 -9.59
N GLY A 128 0.74 -8.82 -9.95
CA GLY A 128 0.15 -10.02 -10.55
C GLY A 128 -0.08 -11.18 -9.57
N LYS A 129 0.01 -10.95 -8.26
CA LYS A 129 -0.21 -11.99 -7.24
C LYS A 129 -0.98 -11.44 -6.04
N LEU A 130 -2.08 -12.10 -5.70
CA LEU A 130 -2.87 -11.84 -4.50
C LEU A 130 -2.17 -12.45 -3.28
N THR A 131 -1.95 -11.67 -2.23
CA THR A 131 -1.31 -12.14 -0.99
C THR A 131 -2.33 -12.68 0.01
N ASP A 132 -1.84 -13.49 0.97
CA ASP A 132 -2.69 -14.03 2.04
C ASP A 132 -3.26 -12.92 2.91
N THR A 133 -2.48 -11.88 3.21
CA THR A 133 -2.97 -10.70 3.95
C THR A 133 -4.13 -10.02 3.23
N THR A 134 -4.08 -9.90 1.90
CA THR A 134 -5.19 -9.32 1.12
C THR A 134 -6.41 -10.21 1.15
N ARG A 135 -6.25 -11.54 1.09
CA ARG A 135 -7.36 -12.50 1.25
C ARG A 135 -8.01 -12.36 2.63
N THR A 136 -7.22 -12.35 3.68
CA THR A 136 -7.71 -12.13 5.06
C THR A 136 -8.45 -10.81 5.18
N ALA A 137 -7.92 -9.73 4.58
CA ALA A 137 -8.57 -8.43 4.63
C ALA A 137 -9.93 -8.44 3.92
N PHE A 138 -10.04 -9.11 2.78
CA PHE A 138 -11.33 -9.29 2.10
C PHE A 138 -12.28 -10.19 2.88
N ASP A 139 -11.81 -11.30 3.46
CA ASP A 139 -12.65 -12.20 4.26
C ASP A 139 -13.31 -11.43 5.43
N GLU A 140 -12.59 -10.51 6.08
CA GLU A 140 -13.18 -9.62 7.09
C GLU A 140 -14.15 -8.59 6.50
N ALA A 141 -13.85 -8.03 5.33
CA ALA A 141 -14.77 -7.12 4.64
C ALA A 141 -16.10 -7.81 4.32
N TRP A 142 -16.08 -9.00 3.73
CA TRP A 142 -17.29 -9.72 3.31
C TRP A 142 -18.15 -10.17 4.48
N LYS A 143 -17.55 -10.52 5.64
CA LYS A 143 -18.30 -10.81 6.88
C LYS A 143 -19.16 -9.64 7.34
N LEU A 144 -18.77 -8.42 7.03
CA LEU A 144 -19.46 -7.19 7.43
C LEU A 144 -20.44 -6.68 6.37
N GLN A 145 -20.49 -7.33 5.20
CA GLN A 145 -21.39 -6.92 4.12
C GLN A 145 -22.85 -7.16 4.54
N ARG A 146 -23.69 -6.15 4.33
CA ARG A 146 -25.14 -6.21 4.57
C ARG A 146 -25.84 -6.99 3.46
N SER A 147 -27.09 -7.37 3.70
CA SER A 147 -27.91 -8.11 2.73
C SER A 147 -28.19 -7.35 1.43
N ASP A 148 -28.07 -6.02 1.42
CA ASP A 148 -28.16 -5.19 0.22
C ASP A 148 -26.81 -5.03 -0.51
N GLY A 149 -25.76 -5.70 -0.04
CA GLY A 149 -24.41 -5.68 -0.63
C GLY A 149 -23.52 -4.54 -0.16
N SER A 150 -24.00 -3.66 0.73
CA SER A 150 -23.26 -2.50 1.22
C SER A 150 -22.69 -2.67 2.62
N TRP A 151 -21.93 -1.69 3.10
CA TRP A 151 -21.36 -1.65 4.45
C TRP A 151 -21.91 -0.45 5.21
N ASP A 152 -21.73 -0.43 6.53
CA ASP A 152 -21.89 0.84 7.25
C ASP A 152 -20.71 1.75 6.88
N TRP A 153 -21.00 2.76 6.06
CA TRP A 153 -19.98 3.64 5.51
C TRP A 153 -19.99 5.02 6.18
N LEU A 154 -18.81 5.63 6.26
CA LEU A 154 -18.63 6.96 6.84
C LEU A 154 -19.31 8.05 5.97
N LYS A 155 -20.04 8.99 6.60
CA LYS A 155 -20.84 10.03 5.91
C LYS A 155 -20.57 11.44 6.47
N CYS A 156 -19.32 11.88 6.48
CA CYS A 156 -18.96 13.21 7.00
C CYS A 156 -19.29 14.38 6.05
N GLY A 157 -19.84 14.10 4.86
CA GLY A 157 -20.11 15.12 3.83
C GLY A 157 -18.86 15.50 3.03
N TRP A 158 -17.81 14.69 3.09
CA TRP A 158 -16.54 14.91 2.38
C TRP A 158 -16.50 14.02 1.13
N GLY A 159 -17.30 14.42 0.13
CA GLY A 159 -17.44 13.67 -1.11
C GLY A 159 -16.14 13.61 -1.95
N PRO A 160 -15.97 12.57 -2.78
CA PRO A 160 -16.94 11.49 -3.04
C PRO A 160 -16.90 10.33 -2.02
N PHE A 161 -15.83 10.21 -1.21
CA PHE A 161 -15.61 9.06 -0.35
C PHE A 161 -16.63 8.94 0.78
N GLU A 162 -17.08 10.07 1.34
CA GLU A 162 -17.86 10.07 2.59
C GLU A 162 -19.24 10.71 2.39
N SER A 163 -19.87 10.38 1.26
CA SER A 163 -21.20 10.90 0.88
C SER A 163 -22.32 9.88 1.05
N ASP A 164 -22.07 8.60 0.76
CA ASP A 164 -23.05 7.53 0.78
C ASP A 164 -22.38 6.15 0.98
N ASP A 165 -23.18 5.09 1.02
CA ASP A 165 -22.68 3.71 1.11
C ASP A 165 -22.21 3.13 -0.24
N HIS A 166 -22.64 3.73 -1.36
CA HIS A 166 -22.34 3.23 -2.70
C HIS A 166 -20.86 3.36 -3.06
N TYR A 167 -20.16 4.32 -2.44
CA TYR A 167 -18.72 4.45 -2.59
C TYR A 167 -17.99 3.16 -2.20
N GLY A 168 -18.30 2.63 -1.01
CA GLY A 168 -17.71 1.38 -0.49
C GLY A 168 -18.02 0.19 -1.39
N VAL A 169 -19.27 0.07 -1.85
CA VAL A 169 -19.70 -0.98 -2.80
C VAL A 169 -18.90 -0.94 -4.09
N THR A 170 -18.80 0.24 -4.68
CA THR A 170 -18.09 0.43 -5.96
C THR A 170 -16.61 0.14 -5.80
N LEU A 171 -16.01 0.59 -4.70
CA LEU A 171 -14.61 0.36 -4.39
C LEU A 171 -14.31 -1.13 -4.25
N ALA A 172 -15.08 -1.85 -3.42
CA ALA A 172 -14.92 -3.27 -3.16
C ALA A 172 -15.08 -4.10 -4.45
N ALA A 173 -16.10 -3.79 -5.27
CA ALA A 173 -16.34 -4.46 -6.54
C ALA A 173 -15.17 -4.28 -7.53
N ILE A 174 -14.66 -3.06 -7.68
CA ILE A 174 -13.50 -2.77 -8.55
C ILE A 174 -12.25 -3.50 -8.03
N ALA A 175 -12.04 -3.51 -6.71
CA ALA A 175 -10.88 -4.14 -6.12
C ALA A 175 -10.91 -5.66 -6.27
N ALA A 176 -12.05 -6.32 -6.00
CA ALA A 176 -12.23 -7.75 -6.20
C ALA A 176 -12.05 -8.14 -7.67
N ALA A 177 -12.57 -7.36 -8.61
CA ALA A 177 -12.39 -7.58 -10.04
C ALA A 177 -10.93 -7.43 -10.51
N LYS A 178 -10.14 -6.58 -9.83
CA LYS A 178 -8.71 -6.39 -10.13
C LYS A 178 -7.79 -7.36 -9.41
N ALA A 179 -8.27 -7.99 -8.34
CA ALA A 179 -7.49 -8.90 -7.52
C ALA A 179 -6.96 -10.09 -8.37
N PRO A 180 -5.65 -10.38 -8.32
CA PRO A 180 -5.06 -11.44 -9.15
C PRO A 180 -5.58 -12.85 -8.83
N GLY A 181 -5.35 -13.77 -9.79
CA GLY A 181 -5.65 -15.18 -9.62
C GLY A 181 -7.15 -15.49 -9.65
N ASP A 182 -7.89 -14.80 -10.52
CA ASP A 182 -9.33 -14.96 -10.72
C ASP A 182 -10.14 -14.86 -9.41
N TYR A 183 -9.70 -14.01 -8.49
CA TYR A 183 -10.29 -13.89 -7.16
C TYR A 183 -11.82 -13.66 -7.20
N ALA A 184 -12.30 -12.82 -8.11
CA ALA A 184 -13.72 -12.54 -8.32
C ALA A 184 -14.56 -13.77 -8.73
N GLN A 185 -13.94 -14.89 -9.12
CA GLN A 185 -14.62 -16.14 -9.46
C GLN A 185 -14.59 -17.17 -8.32
N THR A 186 -13.93 -16.84 -7.21
CA THR A 186 -13.88 -17.70 -6.03
C THR A 186 -15.14 -17.51 -5.20
N GLY A 187 -15.51 -18.52 -4.40
CA GLY A 187 -16.60 -18.36 -3.42
C GLY A 187 -16.26 -17.44 -2.24
N GLN A 188 -15.04 -16.88 -2.20
CA GLN A 188 -14.66 -15.86 -1.22
C GLN A 188 -15.04 -14.45 -1.67
N ALA A 189 -15.22 -14.20 -2.97
CA ALA A 189 -15.58 -12.89 -3.51
C ALA A 189 -17.09 -12.73 -3.65
#